data_AF-A0A1W9TXV7-F1
#
_entry.id   AF-A0A1W9TXV7-F1
#
_cell.length_a   1.000
_cell.length_b   1.000
_cell.length_c   1.000
_cell.angle_alpha   90.00
_cell.angle_beta   90.00
_cell.angle_gamma   90.00
#
_symmetry.space_group_name_H-M   'P 1'
#
loop_
_entity.id
_entity.type
_entity.pdbx_description
1 polymer ?
#
loop_
_entity_poly.entity_id
_entity_poly.type
_entity_poly.pdbx_seq_one_letter_code
_entity_poly.pdbx_strand_id
1 'polypeptide(L)'
;MYQKKYHIFFVGIGGIGMSGIAELLLNLGYKVSGSDLKLSPITDRLKKLGVNIFAGHSKENIKDIDVVVTSTAVPRENPEICTAKERGVPVIPRAQMLAELMRFKYGIAVAGAHGKTSTTSIVAAILNHGKLDPTVVIGGILKNSETNSLHGQGNFMVVEADESDGSFLKLFPTIAIVTNIDREHLDYYSGIDEIKKAFLDFINLVPFYGTAIICTDNKYINELLPNIKERYITYGTNKNADLYAKNITFKNDSGTFDLDLKGKNLGTITINLPGMHSILNAMAAIATGLELEIPFNTIKFALKKITGVKRRLELKGEINNIKIMDDYGHHPTEIITTIKVAKQSWPNRRLIIAFQPHRFTRTQALFNEFSTAFINSDYLIILPVYSAGETPIKGINSETLLDSIKKNGHNNAVYINSKKEAKTYLKEQLKENDLLITMGAGDVYKLGEELLLENEKLKINS
;
A
#
# COMPACT_ATOMS: atom_id res chain seq x y z
N MET A 1 30.49 12.07 -15.14
CA MET A 1 29.18 12.77 -15.17
C MET A 1 29.23 13.81 -14.06
N TYR A 2 29.63 15.05 -14.40
CA TYR A 2 29.96 16.10 -13.44
C TYR A 2 28.73 16.54 -12.63
N GLN A 3 28.87 16.70 -11.31
CA GLN A 3 27.86 17.36 -10.46
C GLN A 3 27.73 18.84 -10.88
N LYS A 4 26.84 19.13 -11.83
CA LYS A 4 26.25 20.47 -11.92
C LYS A 4 25.34 20.63 -10.70
N LYS A 5 25.54 21.68 -9.91
CA LYS A 5 24.60 22.08 -8.86
C LYS A 5 23.34 22.62 -9.53
N TYR A 6 22.46 21.72 -9.98
CA TYR A 6 21.21 22.10 -10.62
C TYR A 6 20.36 22.96 -9.67
N HIS A 7 19.70 23.97 -10.24
CA HIS A 7 18.69 24.76 -9.59
C HIS A 7 17.30 24.20 -9.89
N ILE A 8 16.67 23.65 -8.88
CA ILE A 8 15.38 22.97 -8.97
C ILE A 8 14.31 23.88 -8.41
N PHE A 9 13.34 24.25 -9.24
CA PHE A 9 12.22 25.10 -8.87
C PHE A 9 10.95 24.28 -8.67
N PHE A 10 10.26 24.46 -7.54
CA PHE A 10 9.01 23.77 -7.22
C PHE A 10 7.80 24.69 -7.41
N VAL A 11 6.84 24.30 -8.24
CA VAL A 11 5.54 24.98 -8.35
C VAL A 11 4.53 24.27 -7.45
N GLY A 12 4.05 24.98 -6.43
CA GLY A 12 3.24 24.40 -5.35
C GLY A 12 4.10 23.75 -4.25
N ILE A 13 5.19 24.41 -3.85
CA ILE A 13 6.19 23.88 -2.92
C ILE A 13 5.64 23.63 -1.51
N GLY A 14 4.55 24.32 -1.12
CA GLY A 14 3.91 24.20 0.19
C GLY A 14 3.12 22.91 0.40
N GLY A 15 2.90 22.11 -0.64
CA GLY A 15 2.29 20.78 -0.51
C GLY A 15 3.17 19.83 0.31
N ILE A 16 2.56 18.93 1.08
CA ILE A 16 3.28 18.00 1.97
C ILE A 16 4.32 17.17 1.19
N GLY A 17 3.93 16.58 0.06
CA GLY A 17 4.85 15.79 -0.77
C GLY A 17 5.90 16.64 -1.51
N MET A 18 5.55 17.86 -1.91
CA MET A 18 6.45 18.77 -2.63
C MET A 18 7.53 19.33 -1.70
N SER A 19 7.13 19.79 -0.52
CA SER A 19 8.04 20.32 0.50
C SER A 19 9.03 19.28 1.01
N GLY A 20 8.61 18.02 1.15
CA GLY A 20 9.52 16.94 1.48
C GLY A 20 10.60 16.73 0.41
N ILE A 21 10.22 16.63 -0.86
CA ILE A 21 11.19 16.46 -1.96
C ILE A 21 12.14 17.65 -2.04
N ALA A 22 11.63 18.87 -1.86
CA ALA A 22 12.42 20.10 -1.84
C ALA A 22 13.46 20.09 -0.70
N GLU A 23 13.06 19.71 0.52
CA GLU A 23 13.96 19.58 1.67
C GLU A 23 15.05 18.52 1.43
N LEU A 24 14.68 17.38 0.85
CA LEU A 24 15.65 16.32 0.54
C LEU A 24 16.69 16.80 -0.47
N LEU A 25 16.26 17.42 -1.57
CA LEU A 25 17.19 17.93 -2.60
C LEU A 25 18.12 19.00 -2.02
N LEU A 26 17.61 19.84 -1.13
CA LEU A 26 18.42 20.81 -0.40
C LEU A 26 19.52 20.13 0.42
N ASN A 27 19.18 19.06 1.15
CA ASN A 27 20.13 18.29 1.96
C ASN A 27 21.16 17.51 1.10
N LEU A 28 20.78 17.13 -0.13
CA LEU A 28 21.71 16.59 -1.13
C LEU A 28 22.61 17.65 -1.78
N GLY A 29 22.46 18.93 -1.39
CA GLY A 29 23.30 20.04 -1.84
C GLY A 29 22.84 20.72 -3.13
N TYR A 30 21.62 20.45 -3.61
CA TYR A 30 21.04 21.15 -4.75
C TYR A 30 20.56 22.55 -4.35
N LYS A 31 20.53 23.47 -5.32
CA LYS A 31 19.89 24.76 -5.12
C LYS A 31 18.38 24.56 -5.30
N VAL A 32 17.60 24.97 -4.31
CA VAL A 32 16.14 24.79 -4.33
C VAL A 32 15.45 26.13 -4.19
N SER A 33 14.42 26.34 -5.00
CA SER A 33 13.47 27.45 -4.87
C SER A 33 12.07 26.97 -5.20
N GLY A 34 11.06 27.78 -4.94
CA GLY A 34 9.71 27.45 -5.37
C GLY A 34 8.68 28.51 -5.06
N SER A 35 7.48 28.29 -5.55
CA SER A 35 6.33 29.17 -5.38
C SER A 35 5.17 28.41 -4.74
N ASP A 36 4.32 29.14 -4.04
CA ASP A 36 3.01 28.65 -3.63
C ASP A 36 2.00 29.80 -3.61
N LEU A 37 0.71 29.50 -3.90
CA LEU A 37 -0.37 30.49 -3.83
C LEU A 37 -0.53 31.04 -2.42
N LYS A 38 -0.34 30.20 -1.41
CA LYS A 38 -0.49 30.59 -0.01
C LYS A 38 0.71 30.14 0.80
N LEU A 39 1.39 31.10 1.42
CA LEU A 39 2.42 30.80 2.40
C LEU A 39 1.79 30.09 3.61
N SER A 40 2.49 29.08 4.11
CA SER A 40 2.07 28.21 5.20
C SER A 40 3.24 27.94 6.16
N PRO A 41 2.99 27.35 7.34
CA PRO A 41 4.06 26.91 8.23
C PRO A 41 5.11 26.00 7.55
N ILE A 42 4.70 25.24 6.53
CA ILE A 42 5.58 24.39 5.73
C ILE A 42 6.55 25.26 4.90
N THR A 43 6.04 26.27 4.19
CA THR A 43 6.89 27.18 3.42
C THR A 43 7.79 28.02 4.32
N ASP A 44 7.32 28.41 5.50
CA ASP A 44 8.14 29.16 6.46
C ASP A 44 9.31 28.32 6.99
N ARG A 45 9.07 27.02 7.22
CA ARG A 45 10.14 26.07 7.59
C ARG A 45 11.18 25.95 6.48
N LEU A 46 10.75 25.78 5.23
CA LEU A 46 11.67 25.69 4.09
C LEU A 46 12.49 26.97 3.88
N LYS A 47 11.88 28.15 4.06
CA LYS A 47 12.63 29.43 4.04
C LYS A 47 13.73 29.46 5.10
N LYS A 48 13.45 28.99 6.32
CA LYS A 48 14.46 28.89 7.39
C LYS A 48 15.61 27.94 7.06
N LEU A 49 15.37 26.92 6.23
CA LEU A 49 16.40 26.00 5.74
C LEU A 49 17.22 26.59 4.57
N GLY A 50 16.85 27.77 4.05
CA GLY A 50 17.57 28.44 2.96
C GLY A 50 16.93 28.30 1.58
N VAL A 51 15.70 27.75 1.50
CA VAL A 51 14.95 27.69 0.24
C VAL A 51 14.39 29.07 -0.09
N ASN A 52 14.63 29.55 -1.31
CA ASN A 52 14.00 30.79 -1.77
C ASN A 52 12.54 30.51 -2.17
N ILE A 53 11.58 31.13 -1.47
CA ILE A 53 10.14 30.89 -1.70
C ILE A 53 9.40 32.16 -2.08
N PHE A 54 8.71 32.08 -3.21
CA PHE A 54 7.87 33.13 -3.78
C PHE A 54 6.40 32.93 -3.40
N ALA A 55 5.70 34.02 -3.09
CA ALA A 55 4.25 34.01 -2.88
C ALA A 55 3.55 34.32 -4.21
N GLY A 56 2.64 33.44 -4.63
CA GLY A 56 1.98 33.51 -5.92
C GLY A 56 2.85 33.01 -7.08
N HIS A 57 2.22 32.82 -8.23
CA HIS A 57 2.86 32.34 -9.45
C HIS A 57 3.14 33.49 -10.41
N SER A 58 4.40 33.66 -10.81
CA SER A 58 4.80 34.66 -11.80
C SER A 58 5.90 34.12 -12.70
N LYS A 59 5.87 34.51 -13.98
CA LYS A 59 6.94 34.20 -14.94
C LYS A 59 8.31 34.72 -14.50
N GLU A 60 8.35 35.76 -13.65
CA GLU A 60 9.59 36.32 -13.09
C GLU A 60 10.32 35.33 -12.17
N ASN A 61 9.58 34.40 -11.54
CA ASN A 61 10.14 33.42 -10.60
C ASN A 61 11.01 32.38 -11.32
N ILE A 62 10.76 32.13 -12.61
CA ILE A 62 11.55 31.21 -13.43
C ILE A 62 12.75 31.96 -14.01
N LYS A 63 13.78 32.16 -13.17
CA LYS A 63 15.06 32.75 -13.58
C LYS A 63 16.22 31.86 -13.13
N ASP A 64 17.12 31.55 -14.05
CA ASP A 64 18.30 30.70 -13.81
C ASP A 64 17.90 29.35 -13.18
N ILE A 65 16.84 28.72 -13.73
CA ILE A 65 16.28 27.44 -13.28
C ILE A 65 16.68 26.35 -14.29
N ASP A 66 17.13 25.21 -13.78
CA ASP A 66 17.53 24.07 -14.61
C ASP A 66 16.41 23.03 -14.77
N VAL A 67 15.54 22.89 -13.76
CA VAL A 67 14.39 21.98 -13.76
C VAL A 67 13.23 22.60 -12.99
N VAL A 68 12.01 22.43 -13.49
CA VAL A 68 10.78 22.73 -12.76
C VAL A 68 10.07 21.44 -12.35
N VAL A 69 9.75 21.32 -11.06
CA VAL A 69 8.94 20.24 -10.49
C VAL A 69 7.54 20.75 -10.19
N THR A 70 6.53 20.06 -10.68
CA THR A 70 5.13 20.51 -10.55
C THR A 70 4.31 19.56 -9.68
N SER A 71 3.48 20.14 -8.81
CA SER A 71 2.41 19.43 -8.13
C SER A 71 1.27 19.12 -9.11
N THR A 72 0.54 18.04 -8.86
CA THR A 72 -0.68 17.66 -9.59
C THR A 72 -1.80 18.69 -9.44
N ALA A 73 -1.81 19.44 -8.33
CA ALA A 73 -2.76 20.51 -8.07
C ALA A 73 -2.53 21.78 -8.92
N VAL A 74 -1.43 21.85 -9.67
CA VAL A 74 -1.06 23.04 -10.45
C VAL A 74 -1.57 22.90 -11.90
N PRO A 75 -2.41 23.84 -12.40
CA PRO A 75 -2.87 23.84 -13.78
C PRO A 75 -1.71 23.96 -14.78
N ARG A 76 -1.87 23.38 -15.97
CA ARG A 76 -0.84 23.43 -17.02
C ARG A 76 -0.59 24.85 -17.55
N GLU A 77 -1.60 25.70 -17.40
CA GLU A 77 -1.63 27.12 -17.79
C GLU A 77 -0.93 28.01 -16.78
N ASN A 78 -0.38 27.45 -15.69
CA ASN A 78 0.37 28.21 -14.70
C ASN A 78 1.51 29.00 -15.39
N PRO A 79 1.66 30.31 -15.11
CA PRO A 79 2.63 31.16 -15.79
C PRO A 79 4.08 30.67 -15.64
N GLU A 80 4.44 30.04 -14.53
CA GLU A 80 5.77 29.46 -14.30
C GLU A 80 6.00 28.22 -15.16
N ILE A 81 4.99 27.36 -15.30
CA ILE A 81 5.06 26.17 -16.16
C ILE A 81 5.18 26.58 -17.63
N CYS A 82 4.36 27.52 -18.08
CA CYS A 82 4.42 28.04 -19.46
C CYS A 82 5.78 28.66 -19.76
N THR A 83 6.27 29.52 -18.87
CA THR A 83 7.58 30.18 -19.02
C THR A 83 8.73 29.20 -19.04
N ALA A 84 8.69 28.17 -18.19
CA ALA A 84 9.71 27.12 -18.17
C ALA A 84 9.77 26.39 -19.54
N LYS A 85 8.61 26.03 -20.09
CA LYS A 85 8.52 25.40 -21.42
C LYS A 85 9.02 26.32 -22.53
N GLU A 86 8.64 27.60 -22.53
CA GLU A 86 9.10 28.60 -23.51
C GLU A 86 10.62 28.75 -23.50
N ARG A 87 11.25 28.61 -22.34
CA ARG A 87 12.71 28.70 -22.16
C ARG A 87 13.45 27.37 -22.33
N GLY A 88 12.74 26.29 -22.69
CA GLY A 88 13.34 24.96 -22.82
C GLY A 88 13.78 24.32 -21.50
N VAL A 89 13.30 24.83 -20.36
CA VAL A 89 13.54 24.25 -19.04
C VAL A 89 12.63 23.02 -18.87
N PRO A 90 13.17 21.83 -18.59
CA PRO A 90 12.37 20.64 -18.36
C PRO A 90 11.39 20.82 -17.21
N VAL A 91 10.12 20.50 -17.48
CA VAL A 91 9.05 20.48 -16.48
C VAL A 91 8.69 19.03 -16.21
N ILE A 92 8.92 18.56 -14.99
CA ILE A 92 8.65 17.18 -14.59
C ILE A 92 7.65 17.13 -13.43
N PRO A 93 6.76 16.11 -13.40
CA PRO A 93 5.85 15.93 -12.28
C PRO A 93 6.61 15.49 -11.02
N ARG A 94 6.03 15.79 -9.86
CA ARG A 94 6.50 15.34 -8.53
C ARG A 94 6.90 13.86 -8.50
N ALA A 95 6.06 12.99 -9.07
CA ALA A 95 6.26 11.54 -9.14
C ALA A 95 7.56 11.16 -9.84
N GLN A 96 7.88 11.82 -10.96
CA GLN A 96 9.11 11.58 -11.69
C GLN A 96 10.34 12.05 -10.90
N MET A 97 10.26 13.21 -10.24
CA MET A 97 11.36 13.67 -9.37
C MET A 97 11.61 12.68 -8.22
N LEU A 98 10.55 12.12 -7.65
CA LEU A 98 10.66 11.14 -6.59
C LEU A 98 11.31 9.82 -7.06
N ALA A 99 11.08 9.42 -8.31
CA ALA A 99 11.79 8.28 -8.91
C ALA A 99 13.28 8.58 -9.08
N GLU A 100 13.64 9.78 -9.55
CA GLU A 100 15.05 10.19 -9.70
C GLU A 100 15.79 10.26 -8.35
N LEU A 101 15.08 10.61 -7.26
CA LEU A 101 15.65 10.60 -5.92
C LEU A 101 16.15 9.22 -5.47
N MET A 102 15.60 8.12 -5.99
CA MET A 102 16.11 6.78 -5.71
C MET A 102 17.54 6.59 -6.21
N ARG A 103 18.00 7.35 -7.20
CA ARG A 103 19.40 7.25 -7.68
C ARG A 103 20.42 7.79 -6.67
N PHE A 104 19.97 8.62 -5.74
CA PHE A 104 20.83 9.28 -4.75
C PHE A 104 20.69 8.67 -3.36
N LYS A 105 19.80 7.68 -3.19
CA LYS A 105 19.55 6.96 -1.93
C LYS A 105 19.65 5.46 -2.15
N TYR A 106 19.82 4.70 -1.06
CA TYR A 106 19.65 3.25 -1.11
C TYR A 106 18.14 2.94 -1.19
N GLY A 107 17.69 2.63 -2.40
CA GLY A 107 16.29 2.32 -2.68
C GLY A 107 15.89 0.92 -2.20
N ILE A 108 14.82 0.83 -1.42
CA ILE A 108 14.15 -0.40 -1.01
C ILE A 108 12.77 -0.40 -1.68
N ALA A 109 12.64 -1.15 -2.77
CA ALA A 109 11.42 -1.17 -3.57
C ALA A 109 10.58 -2.42 -3.25
N VAL A 110 9.31 -2.22 -2.93
CA VAL A 110 8.38 -3.28 -2.54
C VAL A 110 7.33 -3.49 -3.62
N ALA A 111 7.46 -4.58 -4.37
CA ALA A 111 6.58 -4.99 -5.45
C ALA A 111 5.81 -6.28 -5.12
N GLY A 112 4.81 -6.59 -5.94
CA GLY A 112 4.02 -7.82 -5.89
C GLY A 112 2.53 -7.54 -6.01
N ALA A 113 1.70 -8.50 -6.44
CA ALA A 113 0.27 -8.25 -6.65
C ALA A 113 -0.41 -7.75 -5.35
N HIS A 114 -0.14 -8.41 -4.23
CA HIS A 114 -0.74 -8.11 -2.94
C HIS A 114 0.29 -7.83 -1.84
N GLY A 115 -0.09 -7.03 -0.84
CA GLY A 115 0.72 -6.80 0.37
C GLY A 115 1.84 -5.76 0.25
N LYS A 116 1.95 -5.05 -0.89
CA LYS A 116 2.96 -4.01 -1.13
C LYS A 116 2.94 -2.91 -0.07
N THR A 117 1.78 -2.25 0.09
CA THR A 117 1.60 -1.15 1.06
C THR A 117 1.89 -1.59 2.49
N SER A 118 1.40 -2.78 2.88
CA SER A 118 1.62 -3.31 4.23
C SER A 118 3.10 -3.60 4.47
N THR A 119 3.76 -4.29 3.54
CA THR A 119 5.19 -4.60 3.64
C THR A 119 6.05 -3.34 3.66
N THR A 120 5.75 -2.35 2.79
CA THR A 120 6.40 -1.03 2.77
C THR A 120 6.32 -0.34 4.14
N SER A 121 5.13 -0.38 4.77
CA SER A 121 4.90 0.23 6.08
C SER A 121 5.65 -0.50 7.20
N ILE A 122 5.70 -1.84 7.16
CA ILE A 122 6.44 -2.65 8.15
C ILE A 122 7.96 -2.42 8.01
N VAL A 123 8.48 -2.40 6.78
CA VAL A 123 9.90 -2.08 6.50
C VAL A 123 10.23 -0.70 7.05
N ALA A 124 9.43 0.32 6.72
CA ALA A 124 9.62 1.66 7.24
C ALA A 124 9.63 1.72 8.78
N ALA A 125 8.73 0.99 9.44
CA ALA A 125 8.69 0.92 10.91
C ALA A 125 9.97 0.29 11.49
N ILE A 126 10.47 -0.79 10.89
CA ILE A 126 11.71 -1.44 11.31
C ILE A 126 12.91 -0.50 11.15
N LEU A 127 13.04 0.14 9.98
CA LEU A 127 14.14 1.08 9.71
C LEU A 127 14.12 2.29 10.64
N ASN A 128 12.93 2.84 10.93
CA ASN A 128 12.78 3.94 11.89
C ASN A 128 13.24 3.54 13.31
N HIS A 129 12.83 2.37 13.79
CA HIS A 129 13.30 1.86 15.10
C HIS A 129 14.79 1.51 15.08
N GLY A 130 15.33 1.12 13.92
CA GLY A 130 16.77 0.97 13.65
C GLY A 130 17.54 2.29 13.58
N LYS A 131 16.86 3.45 13.75
CA LYS A 131 17.44 4.80 13.64
C LYS A 131 18.06 5.11 12.28
N LEU A 132 17.56 4.46 11.23
CA LEU A 132 17.99 4.70 9.83
C LEU A 132 17.20 5.81 9.14
N ASP A 133 16.13 6.32 9.77
CA ASP A 133 15.34 7.49 9.36
C ASP A 133 15.01 7.54 7.85
N PRO A 134 14.34 6.51 7.29
CA PRO A 134 14.12 6.40 5.86
C PRO A 134 13.13 7.44 5.32
N THR A 135 13.33 7.86 4.08
CA THR A 135 12.25 8.46 3.29
C THR A 135 11.30 7.35 2.85
N VAL A 136 9.98 7.52 3.03
CA VAL A 136 8.98 6.49 2.73
C VAL A 136 7.97 7.02 1.72
N VAL A 137 7.68 6.23 0.69
CA VAL A 137 6.72 6.55 -0.36
C VAL A 137 5.75 5.39 -0.52
N ILE A 138 4.50 5.59 -0.11
CA ILE A 138 3.43 4.59 -0.20
C ILE A 138 2.49 4.95 -1.36
N GLY A 139 1.91 3.94 -2.02
CA GLY A 139 0.94 4.11 -3.11
C GLY A 139 1.54 4.23 -4.51
N GLY A 140 2.79 3.83 -4.70
CA GLY A 140 3.50 3.87 -5.99
C GLY A 140 4.15 5.24 -6.26
N ILE A 141 5.43 5.24 -6.65
CA ILE A 141 6.14 6.49 -7.00
C ILE A 141 5.49 7.19 -8.21
N LEU A 142 5.05 6.41 -9.20
CA LEU A 142 4.58 6.90 -10.50
C LEU A 142 3.05 7.06 -10.57
N LYS A 143 2.34 6.66 -9.52
CA LYS A 143 0.94 7.03 -9.31
C LYS A 143 0.86 8.46 -8.79
N ASN A 144 0.05 9.30 -9.44
CA ASN A 144 -0.17 10.71 -9.11
C ASN A 144 -0.88 10.96 -7.75
N SER A 145 -0.68 10.09 -6.74
CA SER A 145 -1.33 10.16 -5.44
C SER A 145 -0.66 11.20 -4.52
N GLU A 146 -1.42 12.16 -4.02
CA GLU A 146 -0.93 13.34 -3.29
C GLU A 146 -0.56 13.10 -1.81
N THR A 147 -0.84 11.93 -1.22
CA THR A 147 -1.09 11.88 0.23
C THR A 147 -0.20 10.98 1.10
N ASN A 148 0.72 10.17 0.58
CA ASN A 148 1.37 9.11 1.40
C ASN A 148 2.91 9.07 1.37
N SER A 149 3.61 10.22 1.39
CA SER A 149 5.06 10.26 1.57
C SER A 149 5.46 10.77 2.96
N LEU A 150 6.26 10.00 3.70
CA LEU A 150 6.90 10.44 4.95
C LEU A 150 8.36 10.75 4.68
N HIS A 151 8.80 11.93 5.11
CA HIS A 151 10.17 12.38 4.91
C HIS A 151 11.06 11.97 6.09
N GLY A 152 12.09 11.16 5.81
CA GLY A 152 13.22 10.91 6.71
C GLY A 152 14.54 11.41 6.10
N GLN A 153 15.51 11.75 6.95
CA GLN A 153 16.81 12.33 6.59
C GLN A 153 17.90 11.30 6.31
N GLY A 154 17.65 10.02 6.55
CA GLY A 154 18.62 8.96 6.35
C GLY A 154 18.86 8.61 4.88
N ASN A 155 19.83 7.73 4.64
CA ASN A 155 20.28 7.34 3.30
C ASN A 155 19.31 6.39 2.56
N PHE A 156 18.31 5.85 3.27
CA PHE A 156 17.39 4.86 2.71
C PHE A 156 16.11 5.50 2.19
N MET A 157 15.57 4.92 1.13
CA MET A 157 14.28 5.28 0.58
C MET A 157 13.43 4.03 0.39
N VAL A 158 12.34 3.89 1.15
CA VAL A 158 11.42 2.76 1.06
C VAL A 158 10.24 3.14 0.19
N VAL A 159 9.98 2.39 -0.87
CA VAL A 159 9.00 2.76 -1.89
C VAL A 159 8.11 1.58 -2.22
N GLU A 160 6.82 1.83 -2.32
CA GLU A 160 5.90 0.91 -2.99
C GLU A 160 6.15 0.98 -4.51
N ALA A 161 6.41 -0.17 -5.11
CA ALA A 161 6.69 -0.32 -6.53
C ALA A 161 5.48 -0.92 -7.23
N ASP A 162 4.99 -0.22 -8.26
CA ASP A 162 3.73 -0.53 -8.93
C ASP A 162 3.97 -1.25 -10.25
N GLU A 163 3.47 -2.48 -10.33
CA GLU A 163 3.58 -3.33 -11.50
C GLU A 163 2.48 -3.05 -12.54
N SER A 164 1.40 -2.35 -12.18
CA SER A 164 0.17 -2.30 -12.97
C SER A 164 0.30 -1.74 -14.39
N ASP A 165 1.32 -0.93 -14.64
CA ASP A 165 1.62 -0.27 -15.92
C ASP A 165 3.11 -0.43 -16.32
N GLY A 166 3.81 -1.40 -15.71
CA GLY A 166 5.24 -1.66 -15.92
C GLY A 166 6.16 -0.57 -15.36
N SER A 167 5.63 0.40 -14.63
CA SER A 167 6.39 1.57 -14.18
C SER A 167 7.46 1.25 -13.13
N PHE A 168 7.28 0.19 -12.33
CA PHE A 168 8.32 -0.33 -11.44
C PHE A 168 9.65 -0.71 -12.14
N LEU A 169 9.66 -1.00 -13.44
CA LEU A 169 10.88 -1.31 -14.20
C LEU A 169 11.78 -0.09 -14.40
N LYS A 170 11.28 1.11 -14.08
CA LYS A 170 12.02 2.38 -14.17
C LYS A 170 12.67 2.76 -12.83
N LEU A 171 12.53 1.91 -11.81
CA LEU A 171 13.12 2.15 -10.49
C LEU A 171 14.55 1.60 -10.41
N PHE A 172 15.30 2.08 -9.42
CA PHE A 172 16.70 1.68 -9.19
C PHE A 172 16.86 1.13 -7.76
N PRO A 173 16.32 -0.06 -7.46
CA PRO A 173 16.40 -0.63 -6.12
C PRO A 173 17.80 -1.13 -5.78
N THR A 174 18.28 -0.85 -4.57
CA THR A 174 19.36 -1.62 -3.95
C THR A 174 18.82 -2.89 -3.28
N ILE A 175 17.61 -2.82 -2.73
CA ILE A 175 16.87 -3.98 -2.24
C ILE A 175 15.53 -4.05 -2.96
N ALA A 176 15.23 -5.17 -3.61
CA ALA A 176 13.95 -5.42 -4.26
C ALA A 176 13.18 -6.50 -3.50
N ILE A 177 12.00 -6.16 -2.99
CA ILE A 177 11.10 -7.10 -2.32
C ILE A 177 10.00 -7.50 -3.30
N VAL A 178 9.77 -8.80 -3.47
CA VAL A 178 8.64 -9.33 -4.25
C VAL A 178 7.78 -10.21 -3.35
N THR A 179 6.61 -9.70 -2.98
CA THR A 179 5.72 -10.35 -2.00
C THR A 179 4.99 -11.56 -2.58
N ASN A 180 4.52 -11.46 -3.82
CA ASN A 180 3.83 -12.49 -4.58
C ASN A 180 3.61 -12.02 -6.03
N ILE A 181 3.30 -12.97 -6.91
CA ILE A 181 2.84 -12.73 -8.28
C ILE A 181 1.45 -13.36 -8.42
N ASP A 182 0.52 -12.66 -9.07
CA ASP A 182 -0.82 -13.16 -9.40
C ASP A 182 -1.29 -12.57 -10.75
N ARG A 183 -2.40 -13.05 -11.29
CA ARG A 183 -3.01 -12.59 -12.54
C ARG A 183 -3.80 -11.27 -12.34
N GLU A 184 -3.09 -10.21 -12.00
CA GLU A 184 -3.64 -8.85 -11.95
C GLU A 184 -3.24 -8.01 -13.17
N HIS A 185 -3.94 -6.89 -13.38
CA HIS A 185 -3.61 -5.90 -14.41
C HIS A 185 -3.58 -6.46 -15.85
N LEU A 186 -4.53 -7.34 -16.18
CA LEU A 186 -4.67 -7.96 -17.51
C LEU A 186 -5.11 -6.97 -18.62
N ASP A 187 -5.40 -5.73 -18.25
CA ASP A 187 -5.55 -4.60 -19.16
C ASP A 187 -4.20 -4.08 -19.69
N TYR A 188 -3.11 -4.35 -18.97
CA TYR A 188 -1.74 -4.02 -19.38
C TYR A 188 -0.96 -5.27 -19.83
N TYR A 189 -1.06 -6.37 -19.09
CA TYR A 189 -0.36 -7.62 -19.39
C TYR A 189 -1.23 -8.61 -20.16
N SER A 190 -0.66 -9.23 -21.20
CA SER A 190 -1.30 -10.28 -22.00
C SER A 190 -1.58 -11.57 -21.22
N GLY A 191 -0.86 -11.82 -20.12
CA GLY A 191 -1.06 -12.98 -19.28
C GLY A 191 0.03 -13.19 -18.25
N ILE A 192 -0.06 -14.31 -17.53
CA ILE A 192 0.81 -14.62 -16.39
C ILE A 192 2.29 -14.71 -16.76
N ASP A 193 2.63 -15.17 -17.97
CA ASP A 193 4.02 -15.29 -18.40
C ASP A 193 4.67 -13.92 -18.63
N GLU A 194 3.91 -12.95 -19.14
CA GLU A 194 4.39 -11.57 -19.28
C GLU A 194 4.56 -10.90 -17.92
N ILE A 195 3.62 -11.11 -16.99
CA ILE A 195 3.72 -10.64 -15.61
C ILE A 195 4.99 -11.23 -14.95
N LYS A 196 5.17 -12.55 -15.04
CA LYS A 196 6.37 -13.24 -14.51
C LYS A 196 7.66 -12.67 -15.08
N LYS A 197 7.70 -12.42 -16.39
CA LYS A 197 8.85 -11.80 -17.05
C LYS A 197 9.12 -10.40 -16.49
N ALA A 198 8.09 -9.56 -16.35
CA ALA A 198 8.24 -8.22 -15.79
C ALA A 198 8.79 -8.25 -14.35
N PHE A 199 8.31 -9.17 -13.51
CA PHE A 199 8.85 -9.35 -12.16
C PHE A 199 10.28 -9.87 -12.15
N LEU A 200 10.64 -10.77 -13.07
CA LEU A 200 12.02 -11.24 -13.23
C LEU A 200 12.94 -10.09 -13.66
N ASP A 201 12.51 -9.27 -14.61
CA ASP A 201 13.25 -8.10 -15.06
C ASP A 201 13.44 -7.11 -13.90
N PHE A 202 12.40 -6.86 -13.09
CA PHE A 202 12.47 -6.02 -11.89
C PHE A 202 13.45 -6.55 -10.84
N ILE A 203 13.42 -7.86 -10.54
CA ILE A 203 14.36 -8.49 -9.60
C ILE A 203 15.81 -8.30 -10.08
N ASN A 204 16.04 -8.44 -11.38
CA ASN A 204 17.37 -8.29 -11.98
C ASN A 204 17.81 -6.82 -12.17
N LEU A 205 17.01 -5.83 -11.72
CA LEU A 205 17.47 -4.44 -11.60
C LEU A 205 18.35 -4.21 -10.36
N VAL A 206 18.33 -5.14 -9.41
CA VAL A 206 19.16 -5.08 -8.21
C VAL A 206 20.64 -5.08 -8.62
N PRO A 207 21.48 -4.14 -8.13
CA PRO A 207 22.89 -4.13 -8.45
C PRO A 207 23.62 -5.30 -7.77
N PHE A 208 24.83 -5.64 -8.24
CA PHE A 208 25.61 -6.77 -7.73
C PHE A 208 25.87 -6.76 -6.20
N TYR A 209 25.81 -5.58 -5.57
CA TYR A 209 25.99 -5.39 -4.12
C TYR A 209 24.66 -5.32 -3.35
N GLY A 210 23.54 -5.37 -4.05
CA GLY A 210 22.19 -5.37 -3.48
C GLY A 210 21.67 -6.79 -3.22
N THR A 211 20.41 -6.88 -2.84
CA THR A 211 19.73 -8.17 -2.69
C THR A 211 18.26 -8.10 -3.07
N ALA A 212 17.74 -9.17 -3.67
CA ALA A 212 16.32 -9.41 -3.76
C ALA A 212 15.81 -10.16 -2.51
N ILE A 213 14.56 -9.93 -2.11
CA ILE A 213 13.88 -10.62 -1.01
C ILE A 213 12.57 -11.18 -1.56
N ILE A 214 12.45 -12.50 -1.60
CA ILE A 214 11.43 -13.18 -2.41
C ILE A 214 10.67 -14.27 -1.65
N CYS A 215 9.35 -14.29 -1.83
CA CYS A 215 8.45 -15.21 -1.14
C CYS A 215 8.37 -16.58 -1.85
N THR A 216 8.92 -17.63 -1.24
CA THR A 216 8.85 -19.00 -1.80
C THR A 216 7.52 -19.72 -1.54
N ASP A 217 6.56 -19.08 -0.88
CA ASP A 217 5.20 -19.63 -0.74
C ASP A 217 4.34 -19.34 -1.98
N ASN A 218 4.81 -18.47 -2.88
CA ASN A 218 4.14 -18.20 -4.16
C ASN A 218 4.72 -19.10 -5.27
N LYS A 219 3.84 -19.86 -5.94
CA LYS A 219 4.24 -20.80 -7.00
C LYS A 219 4.97 -20.12 -8.17
N TYR A 220 4.51 -18.94 -8.60
CA TYR A 220 5.09 -18.24 -9.74
C TYR A 220 6.47 -17.68 -9.43
N ILE A 221 6.71 -17.23 -8.18
CA ILE A 221 8.06 -16.85 -7.73
C ILE A 221 8.99 -18.06 -7.73
N ASN A 222 8.55 -19.23 -7.26
CA ASN A 222 9.38 -20.45 -7.30
C ASN A 222 9.81 -20.81 -8.72
N GLU A 223 8.91 -20.67 -9.70
CA GLU A 223 9.22 -20.91 -11.11
C GLU A 223 10.27 -19.94 -11.67
N LEU A 224 10.44 -18.76 -11.06
CA LEU A 224 11.43 -17.77 -11.47
C LEU A 224 12.83 -17.99 -10.87
N LEU A 225 12.94 -18.71 -9.74
CA LEU A 225 14.20 -18.88 -9.01
C LEU A 225 15.40 -19.28 -9.90
N PRO A 226 15.29 -20.23 -10.84
CA PRO A 226 16.43 -20.64 -11.67
C PRO A 226 16.94 -19.54 -12.61
N ASN A 227 16.15 -18.50 -12.86
CA ASN A 227 16.46 -17.42 -13.80
C ASN A 227 16.89 -16.12 -13.11
N ILE A 228 16.85 -16.05 -11.78
CA ILE A 228 17.32 -14.89 -11.02
C ILE A 228 18.85 -14.88 -11.05
N LYS A 229 19.43 -13.78 -11.53
CA LYS A 229 20.89 -13.64 -11.68
C LYS A 229 21.54 -12.99 -10.47
N GLU A 230 20.78 -12.18 -9.75
CA GLU A 230 21.25 -11.39 -8.62
C GLU A 230 21.19 -12.15 -7.31
N ARG A 231 21.91 -11.66 -6.29
CA ARG A 231 21.82 -12.18 -4.92
C ARG A 231 20.38 -12.05 -4.42
N TYR A 232 19.86 -13.11 -3.80
CA TYR A 232 18.53 -13.10 -3.20
C TYR A 232 18.48 -13.81 -1.84
N ILE A 233 17.49 -13.44 -1.04
CA ILE A 233 17.10 -14.09 0.22
C ILE A 233 15.67 -14.59 0.05
N THR A 234 15.47 -15.88 0.25
CA THR A 234 14.13 -16.49 0.22
C THR A 234 13.46 -16.43 1.59
N TYR A 235 12.15 -16.22 1.62
CA TYR A 235 11.36 -16.29 2.85
C TYR A 235 10.04 -17.03 2.64
N GLY A 236 9.52 -17.65 3.70
CA GLY A 236 8.19 -18.25 3.66
C GLY A 236 7.91 -19.24 4.80
N THR A 237 6.88 -20.05 4.61
CA THR A 237 6.49 -21.15 5.50
C THR A 237 6.99 -22.51 5.02
N ASN A 238 7.73 -22.54 3.93
CA ASN A 238 8.48 -23.71 3.51
C ASN A 238 9.82 -23.78 4.25
N LYS A 239 10.18 -24.96 4.78
CA LYS A 239 11.45 -25.23 5.46
C LYS A 239 12.69 -24.97 4.59
N ASN A 240 12.53 -24.99 3.26
CA ASN A 240 13.61 -24.74 2.31
C ASN A 240 13.92 -23.24 2.10
N ALA A 241 13.12 -22.33 2.66
CA ALA A 241 13.41 -20.91 2.61
C ALA A 241 14.61 -20.55 3.51
N ASP A 242 15.41 -19.57 3.11
CA ASP A 242 16.51 -19.04 3.93
C ASP A 242 15.97 -18.50 5.25
N LEU A 243 14.88 -17.75 5.19
CA LEU A 243 14.13 -17.26 6.34
C LEU A 243 12.80 -18.03 6.44
N TYR A 244 12.69 -18.88 7.45
CA TYR A 244 11.56 -19.81 7.61
C TYR A 244 10.75 -19.49 8.87
N ALA A 245 9.43 -19.33 8.71
CA ALA A 245 8.48 -19.19 9.82
C ALA A 245 7.81 -20.52 10.16
N LYS A 246 7.88 -20.91 11.44
CA LYS A 246 7.27 -22.13 11.98
C LYS A 246 6.46 -21.85 13.25
N ASN A 247 5.70 -22.84 13.71
CA ASN A 247 4.87 -22.75 14.91
C ASN A 247 3.94 -21.52 14.91
N ILE A 248 3.32 -21.26 13.75
CA ILE A 248 2.51 -20.06 13.54
C ILE A 248 1.17 -20.21 14.26
N THR A 249 0.84 -19.22 15.08
CA THR A 249 -0.42 -19.16 15.83
C THR A 249 -1.03 -17.78 15.71
N PHE A 250 -2.36 -17.73 15.67
CA PHE A 250 -3.13 -16.49 15.67
C PHE A 250 -3.97 -16.43 16.94
N LYS A 251 -3.91 -15.30 17.64
CA LYS A 251 -4.75 -15.04 18.80
C LYS A 251 -5.16 -13.58 18.79
N ASN A 252 -6.46 -13.33 18.77
CA ASN A 252 -7.04 -11.99 18.70
C ASN A 252 -6.45 -11.20 17.51
N ASP A 253 -5.91 -10.01 17.77
CA ASP A 253 -5.35 -9.11 16.76
C ASP A 253 -3.86 -9.38 16.47
N SER A 254 -3.31 -10.52 16.89
CA SER A 254 -1.88 -10.81 16.79
C SER A 254 -1.55 -12.17 16.20
N GLY A 255 -0.45 -12.21 15.46
CA GLY A 255 0.20 -13.42 14.98
C GLY A 255 1.52 -13.66 15.71
N THR A 256 1.80 -14.89 16.10
CA THR A 256 3.06 -15.31 16.74
C THR A 256 3.67 -16.47 15.96
N PHE A 257 4.98 -16.45 15.78
CA PHE A 257 5.71 -17.47 15.03
C PHE A 257 7.18 -17.54 15.47
N ASP A 258 7.79 -18.71 15.30
CA ASP A 258 9.23 -18.89 15.49
C ASP A 258 9.96 -18.66 14.18
N LEU A 259 11.06 -17.90 14.25
CA LEU A 259 11.86 -17.54 13.10
C LEU A 259 13.15 -18.35 13.05
N ASP A 260 13.42 -18.92 11.89
CA ASP A 260 14.62 -19.69 11.58
C ASP A 260 15.35 -19.04 10.40
N LEU A 261 16.66 -18.84 10.52
CA LEU A 261 17.52 -18.35 9.46
C LEU A 261 18.55 -19.42 9.12
N LYS A 262 18.40 -20.07 7.97
CA LYS A 262 19.30 -21.12 7.45
C LYS A 262 19.59 -22.23 8.47
N GLY A 263 18.57 -22.69 9.18
CA GLY A 263 18.67 -23.74 10.19
C GLY A 263 18.95 -23.24 11.61
N LYS A 264 19.20 -21.93 11.80
CA LYS A 264 19.44 -21.31 13.11
C LYS A 264 18.17 -20.64 13.61
N ASN A 265 17.64 -21.11 14.74
CA ASN A 265 16.55 -20.45 15.44
C ASN A 265 17.00 -19.06 15.94
N LEU A 266 16.34 -18.00 15.47
CA LEU A 266 16.57 -16.62 15.91
C LEU A 266 15.68 -16.23 17.09
N GLY A 267 14.52 -16.88 17.22
CA GLY A 267 13.59 -16.73 18.31
C GLY A 267 12.17 -16.41 17.84
N THR A 268 11.28 -16.24 18.80
CA THR A 268 9.86 -15.99 18.55
C THR A 268 9.59 -14.52 18.22
N ILE A 269 8.79 -14.27 17.20
CA ILE A 269 8.25 -12.98 16.78
C ILE A 269 6.77 -12.90 17.15
N THR A 270 6.34 -11.73 17.60
CA THR A 270 4.91 -11.38 17.69
C THR A 270 4.68 -10.14 16.85
N ILE A 271 3.69 -10.18 15.97
CA ILE A 271 3.20 -9.02 15.22
C ILE A 271 1.75 -8.76 15.63
N ASN A 272 1.42 -7.49 15.90
CA ASN A 272 0.06 -7.05 16.22
C ASN A 272 -0.80 -6.88 14.94
N LEU A 273 -0.70 -7.87 14.05
CA LEU A 273 -1.54 -7.99 12.88
C LEU A 273 -1.94 -9.46 12.72
N PRO A 274 -3.22 -9.77 12.53
CA PRO A 274 -3.67 -11.13 12.32
C PRO A 274 -3.36 -11.61 10.89
N GLY A 275 -3.27 -12.93 10.74
CA GLY A 275 -3.30 -13.61 9.44
C GLY A 275 -1.96 -13.95 8.81
N MET A 276 -1.99 -15.00 7.98
CA MET A 276 -0.80 -15.53 7.29
C MET A 276 -0.13 -14.52 6.38
N HIS A 277 -0.91 -13.69 5.67
CA HIS A 277 -0.34 -12.64 4.82
C HIS A 277 0.44 -11.61 5.64
N SER A 278 -0.01 -11.28 6.86
CA SER A 278 0.71 -10.38 7.77
C SER A 278 2.03 -10.98 8.24
N ILE A 279 2.07 -12.29 8.50
CA ILE A 279 3.30 -13.02 8.81
C ILE A 279 4.27 -12.93 7.63
N LEU A 280 3.81 -13.25 6.41
CA LEU A 280 4.66 -13.19 5.21
C LEU A 280 5.18 -11.77 4.91
N ASN A 281 4.34 -10.76 5.05
CA ASN A 281 4.76 -9.35 4.93
C ASN A 281 5.80 -8.98 5.99
N ALA A 282 5.62 -9.46 7.23
CA ALA A 282 6.59 -9.27 8.31
C ALA A 282 7.92 -9.97 8.02
N MET A 283 7.89 -11.18 7.47
CA MET A 283 9.10 -11.92 7.09
C MET A 283 9.92 -11.18 6.03
N ALA A 284 9.28 -10.63 5.00
CA ALA A 284 9.97 -9.79 4.01
C ALA A 284 10.66 -8.59 4.68
N ALA A 285 9.98 -7.95 5.62
CA ALA A 285 10.51 -6.81 6.35
C ALA A 285 11.62 -7.18 7.36
N ILE A 286 11.51 -8.36 7.99
CA ILE A 286 12.56 -8.93 8.84
C ILE A 286 13.81 -9.21 8.02
N ALA A 287 13.67 -9.86 6.85
CA ALA A 287 14.78 -10.12 5.94
C ALA A 287 15.49 -8.81 5.55
N THR A 288 14.71 -7.75 5.28
CA THR A 288 15.25 -6.42 4.99
C THR A 288 16.03 -5.86 6.18
N GLY A 289 15.46 -5.92 7.39
CA GLY A 289 16.12 -5.43 8.59
C GLY A 289 17.42 -6.20 8.92
N LEU A 290 17.42 -7.51 8.71
CA LEU A 290 18.61 -8.35 8.92
C LEU A 290 19.70 -8.07 7.88
N GLU A 291 19.34 -7.88 6.61
CA GLU A 291 20.30 -7.50 5.55
C GLU A 291 20.96 -6.15 5.86
N LEU A 292 20.21 -5.21 6.46
CA LEU A 292 20.72 -3.91 6.90
C LEU A 292 21.36 -3.94 8.30
N GLU A 293 21.63 -5.13 8.83
CA GLU A 293 22.29 -5.37 10.12
C GLU A 293 21.58 -4.72 11.33
N ILE A 294 20.26 -4.47 11.22
CA ILE A 294 19.47 -3.97 12.34
C ILE A 294 19.40 -5.08 13.41
N PRO A 295 19.72 -4.78 14.69
CA PRO A 295 19.70 -5.79 15.75
C PRO A 295 18.33 -6.48 15.82
N PHE A 296 18.34 -7.81 15.90
CA PHE A 296 17.11 -8.63 15.89
C PHE A 296 16.10 -8.22 16.98
N ASN A 297 16.58 -7.83 18.17
CA ASN A 297 15.72 -7.32 19.24
C ASN A 297 15.00 -6.01 18.87
N THR A 298 15.65 -5.13 18.09
CA THR A 298 15.04 -3.91 17.57
C THR A 298 13.96 -4.25 16.53
N ILE A 299 14.22 -5.21 15.65
CA ILE A 299 13.23 -5.72 14.69
C ILE A 299 11.99 -6.28 15.42
N LYS A 300 12.21 -7.13 16.43
CA LYS A 300 11.14 -7.68 17.29
C LYS A 300 10.31 -6.58 17.95
N PHE A 301 10.98 -5.57 18.50
CA PHE A 301 10.31 -4.45 19.14
C PHE A 301 9.46 -3.66 18.14
N ALA A 302 10.02 -3.36 16.97
CA ALA A 302 9.32 -2.64 15.91
C ALA A 302 8.03 -3.36 15.49
N LEU A 303 8.11 -4.66 15.21
CA LEU A 303 6.95 -5.49 14.81
C LEU A 303 5.85 -5.53 15.87
N LYS A 304 6.22 -5.61 17.15
CA LYS A 304 5.27 -5.57 18.28
C LYS A 304 4.58 -4.22 18.42
N LYS A 305 5.19 -3.14 17.93
CA LYS A 305 4.63 -1.77 18.01
C LYS A 305 3.77 -1.37 16.82
N ILE A 306 3.68 -2.22 15.79
CA ILE A 306 2.83 -1.95 14.63
C ILE A 306 1.37 -1.96 15.06
N THR A 307 0.65 -0.88 14.75
CA THR A 307 -0.79 -0.73 15.07
C THR A 307 -1.70 -1.05 13.88
N GLY A 308 -1.12 -1.58 12.81
CA GLY A 308 -1.80 -1.93 11.57
C GLY A 308 -1.75 -0.84 10.50
N VAL A 309 -2.33 -1.17 9.35
CA VAL A 309 -2.41 -0.30 8.17
C VAL A 309 -3.87 0.06 7.96
N LYS A 310 -4.14 1.33 7.67
CA LYS A 310 -5.50 1.79 7.41
C LYS A 310 -6.15 0.92 6.33
N ARG A 311 -7.38 0.51 6.57
CA ARG A 311 -8.19 -0.32 5.67
C ARG A 311 -7.54 -1.68 5.33
N ARG A 312 -6.73 -2.27 6.20
CA ARG A 312 -6.20 -3.64 6.02
C ARG A 312 -6.45 -4.43 7.31
N LEU A 313 -7.62 -5.08 7.37
CA LEU A 313 -8.20 -5.63 8.61
C LEU A 313 -8.12 -4.63 9.78
N GLU A 314 -8.39 -3.36 9.50
CA GLU A 314 -8.31 -2.27 10.47
C GLU A 314 -9.45 -2.39 11.48
N LEU A 315 -9.13 -2.49 12.77
CA LEU A 315 -10.13 -2.36 13.83
C LEU A 315 -10.64 -0.92 13.87
N LYS A 316 -11.91 -0.72 13.51
CA LYS A 316 -12.57 0.59 13.58
C LYS A 316 -13.09 0.88 14.98
N GLY A 317 -13.53 -0.16 15.69
CA GLY A 317 -14.01 -0.07 17.05
C GLY A 317 -14.89 -1.25 17.43
N GLU A 318 -15.53 -1.15 18.60
CA GLU A 318 -16.39 -2.17 19.15
C GLU A 318 -17.64 -1.55 19.80
N ILE A 319 -18.82 -2.15 19.54
CA ILE A 319 -20.11 -1.68 20.04
C ILE A 319 -20.88 -2.87 20.60
N ASN A 320 -21.24 -2.86 21.88
CA ASN A 320 -22.05 -3.94 22.48
C ASN A 320 -21.46 -5.33 22.16
N ASN A 321 -20.14 -5.47 22.31
CA ASN A 321 -19.38 -6.68 21.96
C ASN A 321 -19.45 -7.09 20.47
N ILE A 322 -19.88 -6.20 19.57
CA ILE A 322 -19.77 -6.35 18.11
C ILE A 322 -18.48 -5.70 17.66
N LYS A 323 -17.58 -6.49 17.09
CA LYS A 323 -16.31 -5.99 16.57
C LYS A 323 -16.50 -5.49 15.13
N ILE A 324 -16.08 -4.27 14.83
CA ILE A 324 -16.21 -3.66 13.50
C ILE A 324 -14.83 -3.45 12.90
N MET A 325 -14.58 -4.04 11.74
CA MET A 325 -13.34 -3.93 10.99
C MET A 325 -13.57 -3.42 9.57
N ASP A 326 -12.53 -2.82 8.99
CA ASP A 326 -12.51 -2.45 7.58
C ASP A 326 -11.34 -3.10 6.83
N ASP A 327 -11.62 -3.59 5.63
CA ASP A 327 -10.61 -4.14 4.74
C ASP A 327 -10.78 -3.64 3.29
N TYR A 328 -9.67 -3.23 2.69
CA TYR A 328 -9.61 -2.72 1.31
C TYR A 328 -9.72 -3.84 0.27
N GLY A 329 -9.70 -5.10 0.70
CA GLY A 329 -9.79 -6.28 -0.15
C GLY A 329 -10.95 -6.14 -1.14
N HIS A 330 -10.60 -6.14 -2.43
CA HIS A 330 -11.54 -5.96 -3.53
C HIS A 330 -11.27 -6.93 -4.69
N HIS A 331 -10.19 -7.71 -4.61
CA HIS A 331 -9.94 -8.88 -5.43
C HIS A 331 -10.41 -10.17 -4.72
N PRO A 332 -10.92 -11.20 -5.42
CA PRO A 332 -11.34 -12.47 -4.80
C PRO A 332 -10.28 -13.11 -3.88
N THR A 333 -9.00 -13.10 -4.30
CA THR A 333 -7.88 -13.59 -3.48
C THR A 333 -7.78 -12.86 -2.14
N GLU A 334 -7.93 -11.53 -2.13
CA GLU A 334 -7.89 -10.72 -0.92
C GLU A 334 -9.09 -11.03 -0.02
N ILE A 335 -10.30 -11.13 -0.59
CA ILE A 335 -11.55 -11.45 0.12
C ILE A 335 -11.44 -12.80 0.84
N ILE A 336 -11.05 -13.85 0.12
CA ILE A 336 -10.87 -15.20 0.66
C ILE A 336 -9.85 -15.18 1.79
N THR A 337 -8.75 -14.46 1.58
CA THR A 337 -7.68 -14.32 2.58
C THR A 337 -8.21 -13.62 3.84
N THR A 338 -8.92 -12.52 3.70
CA THR A 338 -9.48 -11.75 4.82
C THR A 338 -10.50 -12.58 5.61
N ILE A 339 -11.40 -13.29 4.93
CA ILE A 339 -12.38 -14.19 5.57
C ILE A 339 -11.68 -15.32 6.33
N LYS A 340 -10.66 -15.96 5.72
CA LYS A 340 -9.88 -17.01 6.37
C LYS A 340 -9.21 -16.49 7.65
N VAL A 341 -8.61 -15.31 7.60
CA VAL A 341 -7.96 -14.69 8.77
C VAL A 341 -8.97 -14.35 9.85
N ALA A 342 -10.13 -13.83 9.49
CA ALA A 342 -11.20 -13.53 10.43
C ALA A 342 -11.67 -14.80 11.17
N LYS A 343 -11.92 -15.90 10.45
CA LYS A 343 -12.31 -17.18 11.03
C LYS A 343 -11.22 -17.80 11.93
N GLN A 344 -9.95 -17.65 11.57
CA GLN A 344 -8.83 -18.15 12.39
C GLN A 344 -8.62 -17.33 13.67
N SER A 345 -8.77 -16.02 13.58
CA SER A 345 -8.45 -15.08 14.66
C SER A 345 -9.60 -14.92 15.65
N TRP A 346 -10.84 -15.06 15.17
CA TRP A 346 -12.06 -14.97 15.97
C TRP A 346 -13.01 -16.15 15.68
N PRO A 347 -12.59 -17.40 15.98
CA PRO A 347 -13.36 -18.60 15.62
C PRO A 347 -14.74 -18.67 16.27
N ASN A 348 -14.93 -17.98 17.40
CA ASN A 348 -16.17 -17.97 18.17
C ASN A 348 -17.10 -16.80 17.82
N ARG A 349 -16.75 -15.96 16.83
CA ARG A 349 -17.57 -14.83 16.38
C ARG A 349 -18.27 -15.19 15.08
N ARG A 350 -19.54 -14.79 14.94
CA ARG A 350 -20.27 -14.87 13.67
C ARG A 350 -19.76 -13.78 12.73
N LEU A 351 -19.27 -14.18 11.56
CA LEU A 351 -18.63 -13.35 10.57
C LEU A 351 -19.64 -12.77 9.58
N ILE A 352 -19.85 -11.46 9.65
CA ILE A 352 -20.71 -10.68 8.77
C ILE A 352 -19.83 -9.88 7.82
N ILE A 353 -20.05 -10.02 6.52
CA ILE A 353 -19.35 -9.24 5.50
C ILE A 353 -20.31 -8.23 4.88
N ALA A 354 -19.94 -6.95 4.88
CA ALA A 354 -20.58 -5.92 4.08
C ALA A 354 -19.66 -5.58 2.89
N PHE A 355 -19.96 -6.15 1.72
CA PHE A 355 -19.11 -6.07 0.53
C PHE A 355 -19.64 -5.06 -0.48
N GLN A 356 -18.76 -4.22 -0.99
CA GLN A 356 -19.04 -3.32 -2.13
C GLN A 356 -18.10 -3.68 -3.28
N PRO A 357 -18.61 -4.29 -4.38
CA PRO A 357 -17.80 -4.53 -5.57
C PRO A 357 -17.23 -3.21 -6.11
N HIS A 358 -16.00 -3.24 -6.63
CA HIS A 358 -15.33 -2.05 -7.15
C HIS A 358 -15.00 -2.22 -8.64
N ARG A 359 -15.58 -1.33 -9.47
CA ARG A 359 -15.58 -1.34 -10.95
C ARG A 359 -16.40 -2.46 -11.59
N PHE A 360 -17.07 -2.13 -12.68
CA PHE A 360 -17.85 -3.08 -13.48
C PHE A 360 -16.92 -4.02 -14.26
N THR A 361 -15.86 -3.48 -14.85
CA THR A 361 -14.87 -4.26 -15.63
C THR A 361 -14.25 -5.39 -14.81
N ARG A 362 -13.82 -5.10 -13.58
CA ARG A 362 -13.29 -6.11 -12.65
C ARG A 362 -14.33 -7.16 -12.27
N THR A 363 -15.54 -6.71 -11.93
CA THR A 363 -16.64 -7.61 -11.56
C THR A 363 -16.96 -8.58 -12.71
N GLN A 364 -16.91 -8.11 -13.96
CA GLN A 364 -17.06 -8.95 -15.15
C GLN A 364 -15.89 -9.94 -15.31
N ALA A 365 -14.66 -9.45 -15.23
CA ALA A 365 -13.46 -10.26 -15.49
C ALA A 365 -13.27 -11.40 -14.48
N LEU A 366 -13.70 -11.20 -13.23
CA LEU A 366 -13.50 -12.13 -12.12
C LEU A 366 -14.82 -12.64 -11.54
N PHE A 367 -15.88 -12.64 -12.36
CA PHE A 367 -17.26 -12.89 -11.89
C PHE A 367 -17.38 -14.25 -11.18
N ASN A 368 -16.78 -15.29 -11.76
CA ASN A 368 -16.82 -16.65 -11.22
C ASN A 368 -16.05 -16.75 -9.90
N GLU A 369 -14.90 -16.09 -9.81
CA GLU A 369 -14.06 -16.06 -8.62
C GLU A 369 -14.76 -15.30 -7.48
N PHE A 370 -15.38 -14.15 -7.75
CA PHE A 370 -16.21 -13.45 -6.76
C PHE A 370 -17.36 -14.32 -6.28
N SER A 371 -17.98 -15.09 -7.16
CA SER A 371 -19.15 -15.90 -6.83
C SER A 371 -18.87 -17.02 -5.82
N THR A 372 -17.60 -17.34 -5.56
CA THR A 372 -17.18 -18.38 -4.59
C THR A 372 -16.36 -17.81 -3.42
N ALA A 373 -15.96 -16.54 -3.49
CA ALA A 373 -15.04 -15.93 -2.52
C ALA A 373 -15.57 -15.83 -1.09
N PHE A 374 -16.91 -15.85 -0.91
CA PHE A 374 -17.58 -15.59 0.37
C PHE A 374 -18.05 -16.84 1.11
N ILE A 375 -17.79 -18.05 0.58
CA ILE A 375 -18.35 -19.32 1.06
C ILE A 375 -18.15 -19.56 2.57
N ASN A 376 -17.06 -19.05 3.14
CA ASN A 376 -16.68 -19.22 4.54
C ASN A 376 -17.16 -18.07 5.46
N SER A 377 -17.92 -17.10 4.95
CA SER A 377 -18.61 -16.11 5.79
C SER A 377 -19.94 -16.67 6.29
N ASP A 378 -20.43 -16.18 7.44
CA ASP A 378 -21.71 -16.64 7.99
C ASP A 378 -22.89 -15.86 7.39
N TYR A 379 -22.65 -14.61 7.00
CA TYR A 379 -23.63 -13.73 6.38
C TYR A 379 -22.98 -12.70 5.46
N LEU A 380 -23.58 -12.46 4.30
CA LEU A 380 -23.09 -11.49 3.31
C LEU A 380 -24.15 -10.44 2.97
N ILE A 381 -23.75 -9.18 3.03
CA ILE A 381 -24.51 -8.04 2.51
C ILE A 381 -23.73 -7.50 1.32
N ILE A 382 -24.38 -7.44 0.16
CA ILE A 382 -23.79 -6.92 -1.07
C ILE A 382 -24.43 -5.55 -1.37
N LEU A 383 -23.58 -4.54 -1.53
CA LEU A 383 -23.95 -3.18 -1.92
C LEU A 383 -23.85 -3.01 -3.45
N PRO A 384 -24.42 -1.92 -4.02
CA PRO A 384 -24.25 -1.61 -5.43
C PRO A 384 -22.77 -1.47 -5.81
N VAL A 385 -22.42 -1.84 -7.05
CA VAL A 385 -21.07 -1.70 -7.60
C VAL A 385 -20.62 -0.24 -7.50
N TYR A 386 -19.48 0.00 -6.86
CA TYR A 386 -18.82 1.29 -6.86
C TYR A 386 -18.16 1.51 -8.24
N SER A 387 -18.73 2.40 -9.05
CA SER A 387 -18.34 2.55 -10.46
C SER A 387 -16.90 3.02 -10.67
N ALA A 388 -16.37 3.83 -9.74
CA ALA A 388 -15.08 4.51 -9.89
C ALA A 388 -14.93 5.25 -11.24
N GLY A 389 -16.04 5.78 -11.77
CA GLY A 389 -16.09 6.51 -13.05
C GLY A 389 -16.43 5.65 -14.27
N GLU A 390 -16.59 4.33 -14.14
CA GLU A 390 -16.97 3.46 -15.25
C GLU A 390 -18.46 3.56 -15.59
N THR A 391 -18.77 3.35 -16.88
CA THR A 391 -20.14 3.15 -17.34
C THR A 391 -20.63 1.75 -16.95
N PRO A 392 -21.90 1.60 -16.52
CA PRO A 392 -22.47 0.29 -16.22
C PRO A 392 -22.38 -0.68 -17.40
N ILE A 393 -21.97 -1.93 -17.12
CA ILE A 393 -21.94 -3.01 -18.12
C ILE A 393 -23.22 -3.83 -18.01
N LYS A 394 -23.91 -4.04 -19.14
CA LYS A 394 -25.17 -4.80 -19.18
C LYS A 394 -24.97 -6.20 -18.60
N GLY A 395 -25.79 -6.56 -17.60
CA GLY A 395 -25.75 -7.88 -16.95
C GLY A 395 -24.68 -8.03 -15.87
N ILE A 396 -23.89 -6.99 -15.58
CA ILE A 396 -22.87 -7.00 -14.52
C ILE A 396 -23.30 -6.03 -13.43
N ASN A 397 -23.93 -6.57 -12.39
CA ASN A 397 -24.36 -5.81 -11.22
C ASN A 397 -24.37 -6.70 -9.95
N SER A 398 -24.57 -6.08 -8.80
CA SER A 398 -24.55 -6.79 -7.52
C SER A 398 -25.68 -7.81 -7.34
N GLU A 399 -26.82 -7.64 -8.01
CA GLU A 399 -27.94 -8.60 -7.97
C GLU A 399 -27.58 -9.89 -8.73
N THR A 400 -27.06 -9.77 -9.95
CA THR A 400 -26.58 -10.92 -10.73
C THR A 400 -25.44 -11.65 -10.02
N LEU A 401 -24.55 -10.91 -9.35
CA LEU A 401 -23.49 -11.50 -8.53
C LEU A 401 -24.09 -12.24 -7.31
N LEU A 402 -25.07 -11.66 -6.62
CA LEU A 402 -25.78 -12.31 -5.51
C LEU A 402 -26.40 -13.64 -5.95
N ASP A 403 -27.07 -13.67 -7.10
CA ASP A 403 -27.67 -14.89 -7.64
C ASP A 403 -26.64 -15.98 -7.88
N SER A 404 -25.47 -15.62 -8.43
CA SER A 404 -24.35 -16.56 -8.62
C SER A 404 -23.78 -17.05 -7.29
N ILE A 405 -23.65 -16.18 -6.30
CA ILE A 405 -23.16 -16.54 -4.95
C ILE A 405 -24.10 -17.54 -4.27
N LYS A 406 -25.41 -17.32 -4.37
CA LYS A 406 -26.43 -18.25 -3.87
C LYS A 406 -26.39 -19.59 -4.60
N LYS A 407 -26.29 -19.57 -5.94
CA LYS A 407 -26.14 -20.80 -6.75
C LYS A 407 -24.90 -21.61 -6.36
N ASN A 408 -23.83 -20.95 -5.95
CA ASN A 408 -22.60 -21.58 -5.48
C ASN A 408 -22.61 -21.94 -3.98
N GLY A 409 -23.78 -21.92 -3.33
CA GLY A 409 -23.98 -22.52 -2.01
C GLY A 409 -23.98 -21.55 -0.83
N HIS A 410 -23.73 -20.25 -1.04
CA HIS A 410 -23.80 -19.26 0.03
C HIS A 410 -25.18 -18.59 0.08
N ASN A 411 -26.16 -19.29 0.68
CA ASN A 411 -27.57 -18.87 0.74
C ASN A 411 -27.82 -17.68 1.69
N ASN A 412 -26.95 -17.46 2.67
CA ASN A 412 -27.07 -16.39 3.67
C ASN A 412 -26.54 -15.06 3.15
N ALA A 413 -27.09 -14.61 2.02
CA ALA A 413 -26.67 -13.39 1.35
C ALA A 413 -27.86 -12.52 0.92
N VAL A 414 -27.70 -11.21 1.04
CA VAL A 414 -28.71 -10.21 0.65
C VAL A 414 -28.08 -9.06 -0.13
N TYR A 415 -28.84 -8.51 -1.08
CA TYR A 415 -28.52 -7.27 -1.76
C TYR A 415 -29.26 -6.12 -1.08
N ILE A 416 -28.56 -5.03 -0.82
CA ILE A 416 -29.15 -3.81 -0.25
C ILE A 416 -28.78 -2.63 -1.13
N ASN A 417 -29.79 -1.90 -1.59
CA ASN A 417 -29.66 -0.95 -2.71
C ASN A 417 -28.96 0.36 -2.35
N SER A 418 -28.76 0.65 -1.06
CA SER A 418 -28.04 1.85 -0.63
C SER A 418 -27.29 1.63 0.69
N LYS A 419 -26.23 2.42 0.92
CA LYS A 419 -25.49 2.39 2.19
C LYS A 419 -26.36 2.80 3.37
N LYS A 420 -27.31 3.71 3.16
CA LYS A 420 -28.25 4.15 4.19
C LYS A 420 -29.15 3.00 4.61
N GLU A 421 -29.71 2.26 3.66
CA GLU A 421 -30.51 1.06 3.93
C GLU A 421 -29.65 -0.04 4.57
N ALA A 422 -28.41 -0.23 4.11
CA ALA A 422 -27.51 -1.23 4.68
C ALA A 422 -27.15 -0.92 6.13
N LYS A 423 -27.01 0.35 6.50
CA LYS A 423 -26.83 0.77 7.90
C LYS A 423 -28.02 0.39 8.76
N THR A 424 -29.23 0.75 8.31
CA THR A 424 -30.47 0.40 9.04
C THR A 424 -30.59 -1.12 9.18
N TYR A 425 -30.35 -1.85 8.10
CA TYR A 425 -30.40 -3.31 8.07
C TYR A 425 -29.39 -3.95 9.02
N LEU A 426 -28.14 -3.48 9.01
CA LEU A 426 -27.10 -3.98 9.92
C LEU A 426 -27.45 -3.78 11.39
N LYS A 427 -28.06 -2.65 11.76
CA LYS A 427 -28.50 -2.42 13.14
C LYS A 427 -29.52 -3.46 13.63
N GLU A 428 -30.37 -3.93 12.74
CA GLU A 428 -31.40 -4.94 13.06
C GLU A 428 -30.84 -6.37 13.06
N GLN A 429 -29.83 -6.64 12.25
CA GLN A 429 -29.30 -8.01 12.05
C GLN A 429 -28.05 -8.36 12.87
N LEU A 430 -27.28 -7.35 13.28
CA LEU A 430 -26.09 -7.56 14.11
C LEU A 430 -26.51 -8.00 15.51
N LYS A 431 -25.81 -9.02 16.01
CA LYS A 431 -26.02 -9.61 17.33
C LYS A 431 -24.75 -9.45 18.16
N GLU A 432 -24.90 -9.52 19.48
CA GLU A 432 -23.77 -9.56 20.39
C GLU A 432 -22.75 -10.63 19.94
N ASN A 433 -21.45 -10.33 20.04
CA ASN A 433 -20.35 -11.20 19.64
C ASN A 433 -20.22 -11.42 18.11
N ASP A 434 -20.95 -10.68 17.27
CA ASP A 434 -20.67 -10.63 15.82
C ASP A 434 -19.31 -9.96 15.54
N LEU A 435 -18.74 -10.31 14.38
CA LEU A 435 -17.62 -9.63 13.74
C LEU A 435 -18.11 -9.11 12.38
N LEU A 436 -18.25 -7.78 12.26
CA LEU A 436 -18.56 -7.11 11.00
C LEU A 436 -17.27 -6.70 10.30
N ILE A 437 -17.11 -7.07 9.04
CA ILE A 437 -16.06 -6.56 8.16
C ILE A 437 -16.71 -5.80 7.00
N THR A 438 -16.45 -4.49 6.92
CA THR A 438 -16.70 -3.72 5.70
C THR A 438 -15.58 -3.98 4.71
N MET A 439 -15.91 -4.35 3.48
CA MET A 439 -14.94 -4.89 2.52
C MET A 439 -15.11 -4.27 1.13
N GLY A 440 -14.03 -3.66 0.63
CA GLY A 440 -13.96 -3.11 -0.73
C GLY A 440 -13.17 -1.81 -0.85
N ALA A 441 -12.67 -1.51 -2.05
CA ALA A 441 -11.82 -0.35 -2.30
C ALA A 441 -12.57 0.99 -2.34
N GLY A 442 -13.90 0.96 -2.45
CA GLY A 442 -14.76 2.14 -2.50
C GLY A 442 -14.97 2.80 -1.14
N ASP A 443 -16.19 3.23 -0.89
CA ASP A 443 -16.57 4.03 0.26
C ASP A 443 -17.39 3.25 1.32
N VAL A 444 -17.37 1.91 1.23
CA VAL A 444 -18.02 0.99 2.17
C VAL A 444 -17.50 1.10 3.60
N TYR A 445 -16.22 1.49 3.80
CA TYR A 445 -15.63 1.66 5.14
C TYR A 445 -16.41 2.66 6.01
N LYS A 446 -17.05 3.66 5.38
CA LYS A 446 -17.86 4.66 6.07
C LYS A 446 -19.05 4.03 6.79
N LEU A 447 -19.54 2.89 6.32
CA LEU A 447 -20.63 2.16 6.96
C LEU A 447 -20.26 1.73 8.39
N GLY A 448 -19.03 1.22 8.58
CA GLY A 448 -18.53 0.86 9.89
C GLY A 448 -18.33 2.07 10.80
N GLU A 449 -17.80 3.17 10.26
CA GLU A 449 -17.60 4.42 11.00
C GLU A 449 -18.92 5.06 11.45
N GLU A 450 -19.94 5.09 10.58
CA GLU A 450 -21.26 5.62 10.92
C GLU A 450 -21.97 4.80 12.01
N LEU A 451 -21.82 3.48 12.01
CA LEU A 451 -22.38 2.61 13.05
C LEU A 451 -21.77 2.94 14.43
N LEU A 452 -20.47 3.22 14.48
CA LEU A 452 -19.74 3.60 15.70
C LEU A 452 -20.20 4.95 16.25
N LEU A 453 -20.24 5.98 15.41
CA LEU A 453 -20.56 7.35 15.81
C LEU A 453 -21.98 7.52 16.38
N GLU A 454 -22.97 6.80 15.84
CA GLU A 454 -24.34 6.91 16.32
C GLU A 454 -24.53 6.29 17.71
N ASN A 455 -23.75 5.25 18.06
CA ASN A 455 -23.80 4.66 19.40
C ASN A 455 -23.17 5.57 20.46
N GLU A 456 -22.10 6.29 20.13
CA GLU A 456 -21.52 7.29 21.03
C GLU A 456 -22.50 8.42 21.35
N LYS A 457 -23.27 8.88 20.35
CA LYS A 457 -24.32 9.90 20.55
C LYS A 457 -25.47 9.41 21.43
N LEU A 458 -25.82 8.12 21.36
CA LEU A 458 -26.85 7.54 22.23
C LEU A 458 -26.38 7.45 23.68
N LYS A 459 -25.08 7.17 23.92
CA LYS A 459 -24.48 7.13 25.27
C LYS A 459 -24.30 8.51 25.93
N ILE A 460 -24.14 9.57 25.14
CA ILE A 460 -24.01 10.95 25.66
C ILE A 460 -25.39 11.53 26.04
N ASN A 461 -26.47 11.02 25.44
CA ASN A 461 -27.84 11.49 25.66
C ASN A 461 -28.65 10.60 26.63
N SER A 462 -28.02 9.56 27.20
CA SER A 462 -28.56 8.68 28.25
C SER A 462 -27.84 8.94 29.56
#